data_AF-R9JSJ2-F1
#
_entry.id   AF-R9JSJ2-F1
#
_cell.length_a   1.000
_cell.length_b   1.000
_cell.length_c   1.000
_cell.angle_alpha   90.00
_cell.angle_beta   90.00
_cell.angle_gamma   90.00
#
_symmetry.space_group_name_H-M   'P 1'
#
loop_
_entity.id
_entity.type
_entity.pdbx_description
1 polymer ?
#
loop_
_entity_poly.entity_id
_entity_poly.type
_entity_poly.pdbx_seq_one_letter_code
_entity_poly.pdbx_strand_id
1 'polypeptide(L)'
;MPDGRDCMEVFRDYAYYYNTFYQDIDYRTEAGQFDILLKKYGDRNIKTILNFGCGTGKHDIELSRLRYECSGIDMSPAMIEIVRENSRKENVSIRFSVADIRKYVSVKKYEAVMALFMYGMDQEY
;
A
#
# COMPACT_ATOMS: atom_id res chain seq x y z
N MET A 1 20.61 -24.79 2.93
CA MET A 1 20.21 -23.39 2.73
C MET A 1 19.06 -23.42 1.73
N PRO A 2 17.83 -23.07 2.11
CA PRO A 2 16.73 -23.02 1.13
C PRO A 2 17.07 -21.96 0.09
N ASP A 3 16.77 -22.24 -1.18
CA ASP A 3 17.04 -21.31 -2.25
C ASP A 3 16.06 -20.10 -2.17
N GLY A 4 16.43 -18.97 -2.76
CA GLY A 4 15.59 -17.77 -2.76
C GLY A 4 14.25 -17.90 -3.52
N ARG A 5 13.93 -19.07 -4.09
CA ARG A 5 12.65 -19.33 -4.76
C ARG A 5 11.57 -19.69 -3.74
N ASP A 6 11.96 -20.38 -2.66
CA ASP A 6 11.06 -20.82 -1.58
C ASP A 6 10.43 -19.63 -0.83
N CYS A 7 11.21 -18.58 -0.58
CA CYS A 7 10.73 -17.34 0.06
C CYS A 7 9.65 -16.63 -0.80
N MET A 8 9.78 -16.72 -2.12
CA MET A 8 8.88 -16.04 -3.07
C MET A 8 7.54 -16.77 -3.22
N GLU A 9 7.50 -18.10 -3.04
CA GLU A 9 6.25 -18.87 -2.96
C GLU A 9 5.51 -18.61 -1.64
N VAL A 10 6.22 -18.59 -0.50
CA VAL A 10 5.62 -18.29 0.82
C VAL A 10 4.93 -16.92 0.83
N PHE A 11 5.53 -15.90 0.20
CA PHE A 11 4.90 -14.57 0.08
C PHE A 11 3.71 -14.55 -0.89
N ARG A 12 3.72 -15.39 -1.93
CA ARG A 12 2.63 -15.48 -2.93
C ARG A 12 1.40 -16.15 -2.32
N ASP A 13 1.61 -17.24 -1.59
CA ASP A 13 0.55 -17.91 -0.83
C ASP A 13 0.05 -16.99 0.28
N TYR A 14 0.96 -16.29 0.99
CA TYR A 14 0.57 -15.28 1.98
C TYR A 14 -0.30 -14.18 1.36
N ALA A 15 -0.02 -13.67 0.16
CA ALA A 15 -0.87 -12.66 -0.48
C ALA A 15 -2.29 -13.17 -0.73
N TYR A 16 -2.42 -14.44 -1.12
CA TYR A 16 -3.72 -15.08 -1.35
C TYR A 16 -4.48 -15.28 -0.03
N TYR A 17 -3.82 -15.82 1.00
CA TYR A 17 -4.40 -15.99 2.35
C TYR A 17 -4.72 -14.64 3.02
N TYR A 18 -3.86 -13.63 2.86
CA TYR A 18 -4.07 -12.27 3.36
C TYR A 18 -5.37 -11.71 2.79
N ASN A 19 -5.60 -11.89 1.49
CA ASN A 19 -6.82 -11.40 0.87
C ASN A 19 -8.08 -12.12 1.37
N THR A 20 -7.96 -13.38 1.83
CA THR A 20 -9.03 -14.18 2.46
C THR A 20 -9.27 -13.79 3.92
N PHE A 21 -8.23 -13.59 4.73
CA PHE A 21 -8.38 -13.18 6.14
C PHE A 21 -8.86 -11.73 6.31
N TYR A 22 -8.55 -10.85 5.34
CA TYR A 22 -8.90 -9.44 5.38
C TYR A 22 -10.05 -9.09 4.41
N GLN A 23 -10.97 -10.03 4.15
CA GLN A 23 -12.21 -9.74 3.42
C GLN A 23 -13.17 -8.87 4.23
N ASP A 24 -13.10 -8.93 5.56
CA ASP A 24 -14.01 -8.24 6.47
C ASP A 24 -13.52 -6.84 6.91
N ILE A 25 -12.35 -6.39 6.44
CA ILE A 25 -11.93 -5.00 6.68
C ILE A 25 -12.77 -4.09 5.78
N ASP A 26 -13.50 -3.17 6.40
CA ASP A 26 -14.14 -2.06 5.73
C ASP A 26 -13.11 -0.98 5.38
N TYR A 27 -12.36 -1.21 4.30
CA TYR A 27 -11.32 -0.30 3.80
C TYR A 27 -11.86 1.10 3.52
N ARG A 28 -13.15 1.23 3.19
CA ARG A 28 -13.81 2.51 2.96
C ARG A 28 -13.97 3.27 4.28
N THR A 29 -14.44 2.61 5.33
CA THR A 29 -14.54 3.21 6.65
C THR A 29 -13.16 3.61 7.19
N GLU A 30 -12.16 2.76 7.05
CA GLU A 30 -10.79 3.09 7.46
C GLU A 30 -10.19 4.26 6.67
N ALA A 31 -10.39 4.30 5.34
CA ALA A 31 -9.97 5.44 4.51
C ALA A 31 -10.68 6.74 4.92
N GLY A 32 -11.95 6.66 5.31
CA GLY A 32 -12.71 7.79 5.86
C GLY A 32 -12.15 8.28 7.20
N GLN A 33 -11.75 7.36 8.09
CA GLN A 33 -11.07 7.73 9.33
C GLN A 33 -9.72 8.40 9.05
N PHE A 34 -8.97 7.89 8.08
CA PHE A 34 -7.71 8.52 7.66
C PHE A 34 -7.94 9.94 7.13
N ASP A 35 -8.95 10.16 6.29
CA ASP A 35 -9.34 11.49 5.80
C ASP A 35 -9.69 12.47 6.94
N ILE A 36 -10.42 12.00 7.95
CA ILE A 36 -10.74 12.81 9.15
C ILE A 36 -9.45 13.20 9.89
N LEU A 37 -8.52 12.27 10.06
CA LEU A 37 -7.24 12.54 10.74
C LEU A 37 -6.39 13.54 9.96
N LEU A 38 -6.27 13.38 8.64
CA LEU A 38 -5.55 14.31 7.78
C LEU A 38 -6.15 15.73 7.84
N LYS A 39 -7.48 15.85 7.81
CA LYS A 39 -8.15 17.16 7.92
C LYS A 39 -8.01 17.80 9.30
N LYS A 40 -7.95 16.98 10.36
CA LYS A 40 -7.88 17.46 11.74
C LYS A 40 -6.47 17.89 12.16
N TYR A 41 -5.46 17.13 11.75
CA TYR A 41 -4.08 17.30 12.23
C TYR A 41 -3.07 17.67 11.14
N GLY A 42 -3.42 17.45 9.88
CA GLY A 42 -2.58 17.82 8.76
C GLY A 42 -2.63 19.31 8.45
N ASP A 43 -1.64 19.77 7.68
CA ASP A 43 -1.64 21.12 7.14
C ASP A 43 -2.84 21.34 6.20
N ARG A 44 -3.26 22.60 6.04
CA ARG A 44 -4.34 22.94 5.14
C ARG A 44 -3.95 22.53 3.71
N ASN A 45 -4.72 21.58 3.16
CA ASN A 45 -4.68 21.08 1.77
C ASN A 45 -3.75 19.89 1.48
N ILE A 46 -3.63 18.90 2.36
CA ILE A 46 -3.04 17.60 1.99
C ILE A 46 -3.78 17.02 0.77
N LYS A 47 -3.02 16.73 -0.30
CA LYS A 47 -3.52 16.12 -1.54
C LYS A 47 -2.72 14.90 -1.94
N THR A 48 -1.41 14.88 -1.66
CA THR A 48 -0.48 13.84 -2.09
C THR A 48 -0.10 12.92 -0.95
N ILE A 49 -0.30 11.61 -1.15
CA ILE A 49 -0.04 10.58 -0.14
C ILE A 49 0.93 9.54 -0.69
N LEU A 50 1.95 9.19 0.10
CA LEU A 50 2.80 8.03 -0.15
C LEU A 50 2.45 6.91 0.82
N ASN A 51 2.11 5.72 0.30
CA ASN A 51 1.83 4.53 1.10
C ASN A 51 3.02 3.56 1.06
N PHE A 52 3.62 3.32 2.21
CA PHE A 52 4.70 2.36 2.39
C PHE A 52 4.15 0.99 2.77
N GLY A 53 4.54 -0.05 2.01
CA GLY A 53 3.96 -1.38 2.17
C GLY A 53 2.51 -1.41 1.68
N CYS A 54 2.27 -0.90 0.46
CA CYS A 54 0.90 -0.71 -0.03
C CYS A 54 0.13 -2.03 -0.24
N GLY A 55 0.81 -3.18 -0.27
CA GLY A 55 0.21 -4.49 -0.50
C GLY A 55 -0.64 -4.49 -1.77
N THR A 56 -1.89 -4.93 -1.64
CA THR A 56 -2.86 -4.97 -2.76
C THR A 56 -3.57 -3.63 -3.03
N GLY A 57 -3.18 -2.56 -2.32
CA GLY A 57 -3.59 -1.16 -2.49
C GLY A 57 -5.06 -0.83 -2.23
N LYS A 58 -5.76 -1.64 -1.43
CA LYS A 58 -7.17 -1.41 -1.10
C LYS A 58 -7.39 -0.03 -0.45
N HIS A 59 -6.52 0.40 0.47
CA HIS A 59 -6.60 1.75 1.06
C HIS A 59 -6.33 2.85 0.02
N ASP A 60 -5.31 2.69 -0.83
CA ASP A 60 -4.96 3.68 -1.86
C ASP A 60 -6.12 3.91 -2.85
N ILE A 61 -6.85 2.85 -3.20
CA ILE A 61 -8.03 2.92 -4.06
C ILE A 61 -9.15 3.73 -3.39
N GLU A 62 -9.47 3.44 -2.13
CA GLU A 62 -10.50 4.19 -1.40
C GLU A 62 -10.10 5.67 -1.17
N LEU A 63 -8.83 5.93 -0.86
CA LEU A 63 -8.30 7.30 -0.73
C LEU A 63 -8.32 8.06 -2.07
N SER A 64 -8.07 7.38 -3.20
CA SER A 64 -8.22 7.99 -4.52
C SER A 64 -9.66 8.44 -4.80
N ARG A 65 -10.66 7.66 -4.36
CA ARG A 65 -12.08 8.06 -4.44
C ARG A 65 -12.40 9.30 -3.59
N LEU A 66 -11.66 9.51 -2.50
CA LEU A 66 -11.70 10.72 -1.67
C LEU A 66 -10.88 11.90 -2.24
N ARG A 67 -10.40 11.78 -3.49
CA ARG A 67 -9.64 12.80 -4.25
C ARG A 67 -8.18 13.00 -3.80
N TYR A 68 -7.62 12.06 -3.05
CA TYR A 68 -6.18 12.05 -2.80
C TYR A 68 -5.40 11.49 -4.01
N GLU A 69 -4.26 12.10 -4.30
CA GLU A 69 -3.29 11.59 -5.25
C GLU A 69 -2.32 10.65 -4.54
N CYS A 70 -2.60 9.34 -4.63
CA CYS A 70 -1.81 8.32 -3.95
C CYS A 70 -0.62 7.85 -4.80
N SER A 71 0.44 7.42 -4.12
CA SER A 71 1.50 6.59 -4.68
C SER A 71 1.86 5.53 -3.65
N GLY A 72 2.14 4.31 -4.07
CA GLY A 72 2.46 3.22 -3.17
C GLY A 72 3.75 2.50 -3.56
N ILE A 73 4.47 2.02 -2.56
CA ILE A 73 5.57 1.07 -2.77
C ILE A 73 5.34 -0.18 -1.92
N ASP A 74 5.81 -1.30 -2.44
CA ASP A 74 5.84 -2.57 -1.72
C ASP A 74 7.09 -3.35 -2.13
N MET A 75 7.64 -4.16 -1.22
CA MET A 75 8.82 -4.97 -1.52
C MET A 75 8.46 -6.17 -2.41
N SER A 76 7.19 -6.60 -2.42
CA SER A 76 6.72 -7.76 -3.18
C SER A 76 6.30 -7.38 -4.62
N PRO A 77 6.97 -7.93 -5.66
CA PRO A 77 6.52 -7.78 -7.05
C PRO A 77 5.11 -8.32 -7.29
N ALA A 78 4.73 -9.40 -6.61
CA ALA A 78 3.39 -10.00 -6.75
C ALA A 78 2.29 -9.07 -6.20
N MET A 79 2.54 -8.39 -5.07
CA MET A 79 1.61 -7.38 -4.54
C MET A 79 1.42 -6.23 -5.54
N ILE A 80 2.52 -5.76 -6.14
CA ILE A 80 2.50 -4.68 -7.13
C ILE A 80 1.75 -5.10 -8.42
N GLU A 81 1.81 -6.37 -8.80
CA GLU A 81 1.00 -6.88 -9.92
C GLU A 81 -0.50 -6.87 -9.58
N ILE A 82 -0.86 -7.40 -8.40
CA ILE A 82 -2.25 -7.45 -7.92
C ILE A 82 -2.85 -6.05 -7.78
N VAL A 83 -2.13 -5.10 -7.17
CA VAL A 83 -2.64 -3.74 -6.99
C VAL A 83 -2.87 -3.02 -8.32
N ARG A 84 -2.01 -3.26 -9.32
CA ARG A 84 -2.22 -2.72 -10.67
C ARG A 84 -3.46 -3.30 -11.33
N GLU A 85 -3.73 -4.58 -11.14
CA GLU A 85 -4.97 -5.20 -11.60
C GLU A 85 -6.19 -4.63 -10.88
N ASN A 86 -6.16 -4.52 -9.56
CA ASN A 86 -7.24 -3.92 -8.77
C ASN A 86 -7.51 -2.46 -9.19
N SER A 87 -6.45 -1.67 -9.39
CA SER A 87 -6.57 -0.29 -9.85
C SER A 87 -7.24 -0.18 -11.22
N ARG A 88 -6.91 -1.11 -12.15
CA ARG A 88 -7.59 -1.19 -13.45
C ARG A 88 -9.06 -1.57 -13.32
N LYS A 89 -9.38 -2.57 -12.49
CA LYS A 89 -10.77 -3.02 -12.24
C LYS A 89 -11.62 -1.88 -11.66
N GLU A 90 -11.03 -1.10 -10.77
CA GLU A 90 -11.68 0.03 -10.09
C GLU A 90 -11.60 1.35 -10.86
N ASN A 91 -10.98 1.34 -12.04
CA ASN A 91 -10.80 2.51 -12.91
C ASN A 91 -10.15 3.72 -12.19
N VAL A 92 -9.14 3.46 -11.36
CA VAL A 92 -8.34 4.48 -10.67
C VAL A 92 -6.91 4.50 -11.19
N SER A 93 -6.31 5.69 -11.27
CA SER A 93 -4.94 5.88 -11.72
C SER A 93 -4.05 6.23 -10.53
N ILE A 94 -3.31 5.23 -10.04
CA ILE A 94 -2.43 5.33 -8.88
C ILE A 94 -1.04 4.80 -9.26
N ARG A 95 0.01 5.45 -8.76
CA ARG A 95 1.40 5.08 -9.06
C ARG A 95 1.91 4.03 -8.07
N PHE A 96 2.27 2.85 -8.58
CA PHE A 96 2.83 1.76 -7.77
C PHE A 96 4.17 1.26 -8.31
N SER A 97 5.14 1.06 -7.42
CA SER A 97 6.47 0.52 -7.75
C SER A 97 6.98 -0.46 -6.70
N VAL A 98 7.75 -1.45 -7.16
CA VAL A 98 8.47 -2.36 -6.25
C VAL A 98 9.64 -1.61 -5.64
N ALA A 99 9.72 -1.53 -4.31
CA ALA A 99 10.86 -0.94 -3.61
C ALA A 99 10.97 -1.41 -2.15
N ASP A 100 12.19 -1.44 -1.63
CA ASP A 100 12.48 -1.60 -0.21
C ASP A 100 12.40 -0.23 0.47
N ILE A 101 11.46 -0.07 1.41
CA ILE A 101 11.26 1.18 2.17
C ILE A 101 12.54 1.68 2.84
N ARG A 102 13.42 0.78 3.30
CA ARG A 102 14.68 1.12 4.00
C ARG A 102 15.69 1.83 3.08
N LYS A 103 15.52 1.67 1.77
CA LYS A 103 16.41 2.23 0.74
C LYS A 103 15.68 3.21 -0.19
N TYR A 104 14.37 3.37 -0.02
CA TYR A 104 13.55 4.16 -0.92
C TYR A 104 13.84 5.65 -0.74
N VAL A 105 14.11 6.32 -1.86
CA VAL A 105 14.24 7.78 -1.94
C VAL A 105 13.21 8.28 -2.93
N SER A 106 12.28 9.10 -2.45
CA SER A 106 11.27 9.70 -3.31
C SER A 106 11.85 10.79 -4.21
N VAL A 107 11.40 10.83 -5.46
CA VAL A 107 11.73 11.88 -6.43
C VAL A 107 10.96 13.18 -6.16
N LYS A 108 9.82 13.11 -5.45
CA LYS A 108 8.98 14.26 -5.09
C LYS A 108 8.65 14.30 -3.61
N LYS A 109 8.26 15.47 -3.10
CA LYS A 109 7.70 15.58 -1.76
C LYS A 109 6.24 15.14 -1.76
N TYR A 110 5.84 14.49 -0.67
CA TYR A 110 4.46 14.13 -0.38
C TYR A 110 4.01 14.90 0.87
N GLU A 111 2.74 15.24 0.93
CA GLU A 111 2.16 16.01 2.04
C GLU A 111 1.75 15.11 3.22
N ALA A 112 1.49 13.84 2.94
CA ALA A 112 1.33 12.81 3.96
C ALA A 112 2.02 11.50 3.56
N VAL A 113 2.39 10.73 4.58
CA VAL A 113 2.90 9.36 4.43
C VAL A 113 2.05 8.44 5.29
N MET A 114 1.68 7.29 4.73
CA MET A 114 0.91 6.24 5.38
C MET A 114 1.74 4.96 5.39
N ALA A 115 1.67 4.22 6.49
CA ALA A 115 2.26 2.89 6.64
C ALA A 115 1.34 2.06 7.54
N LEU A 116 0.38 1.37 6.92
CA LEU A 116 -0.62 0.56 7.63
C LEU A 116 -0.31 -0.92 7.45
N PHE A 117 -0.51 -1.70 8.53
CA PHE A 117 -0.40 -3.17 8.52
C PHE A 117 0.94 -3.74 8.00
N MET A 118 2.06 -3.11 8.36
CA MET A 118 3.40 -3.64 8.07
C MET A 118 3.83 -4.65 9.14
N TYR A 119 3.75 -5.95 8.85
CA TYR A 119 4.26 -7.01 9.72
C TYR A 119 5.66 -7.47 9.25
N GLY A 120 6.63 -7.50 10.16
CA GLY A 120 7.90 -8.24 9.97
C GLY A 120 9.00 -7.53 9.18
N MET A 121 9.36 -6.29 9.51
CA MET A 121 10.53 -5.61 8.92
C MET A 121 11.90 -6.09 9.45
N ASP A 122 11.93 -7.03 10.40
CA ASP A 122 13.15 -7.65 10.92
C ASP A 122 13.30 -9.08 10.38
N GLN A 123 13.90 -9.20 9.20
CA GLN A 123 14.70 -10.38 8.86
C GLN A 123 15.98 -9.85 8.20
N GLU A 124 17.00 -9.61 9.01
CA GLU A 124 18.38 -9.64 8.55
C GLU A 124 18.64 -11.05 7.99
N TYR A 125 18.98 -11.12 6.70
CA TYR A 125 19.68 -12.25 6.12
C TYR A 125 20.98 -11.74 5.52
#